data_AF-A0A7I8EXX0-F1
#
_entry.id   AF-A0A7I8EXX0-F1
#
_cell.length_a   1.000
_cell.length_b   1.000
_cell.length_c   1.000
_cell.angle_alpha   90.00
_cell.angle_beta   90.00
_cell.angle_gamma   90.00
#
_symmetry.space_group_name_H-M   'P 1'
#
loop_
_entity.id
_entity.type
_entity.pdbx_description
1 polymer ?
#
loop_
_entity_poly.entity_id
_entity_poly.type
_entity_poly.pdbx_seq_one_letter_code
_entity_poly.pdbx_strand_id
1 'polypeptide(L)'
;MNNAEYLKQKHISSGTTTYQELLEILESYGDNQWWLSDDPRTRAYYQTLDQSSPFILPYKQYMSDLTLLLGREVQLYEIRMSNKEMLKPEVEQAWGDGKLVEDPAVHNH
;
A
#
# COMPACT_ATOMS: atom_id res chain seq x y z
N MET A 1 2.26 15.79 7.15
CA MET A 1 0.82 15.49 7.11
C MET A 1 0.55 14.48 8.22
N ASN A 2 -0.41 14.73 9.11
CA ASN A 2 -0.78 13.79 10.17
C ASN A 2 -1.95 12.87 9.76
N ASN A 3 -2.28 11.89 10.61
CA ASN A 3 -3.31 10.87 10.32
C ASN A 3 -4.70 11.49 10.05
N ALA A 4 -5.10 12.47 10.86
CA ALA A 4 -6.38 13.16 10.70
C ALA A 4 -6.44 13.99 9.41
N GLU A 5 -5.34 14.66 9.05
CA GLU A 5 -5.21 15.39 7.78
C GLU A 5 -5.28 14.44 6.58
N TYR A 6 -4.63 13.28 6.66
CA TYR A 6 -4.71 12.25 5.63
C TYR A 6 -6.15 11.77 5.43
N LEU A 7 -6.87 11.41 6.50
CA LEU A 7 -8.26 10.96 6.41
C LEU A 7 -9.17 12.05 5.83
N LYS A 8 -8.96 13.30 6.24
CA LYS A 8 -9.67 14.45 5.66
C LYS A 8 -9.39 14.60 4.16
N GLN A 9 -8.15 14.44 3.73
CA GLN A 9 -7.78 14.48 2.30
C GLN A 9 -8.45 13.35 1.51
N LYS A 10 -8.67 12.19 2.13
CA LYS A 10 -9.42 11.08 1.53
C LYS A 10 -10.94 11.23 1.63
N HIS A 11 -11.44 12.39 2.04
CA HIS A 11 -12.86 12.69 2.22
C HIS A 11 -13.56 11.80 3.24
N ILE A 12 -12.83 11.33 4.26
CA ILE A 12 -13.36 10.50 5.34
C ILE A 12 -13.76 11.42 6.49
N SER A 13 -15.06 11.48 6.77
CA SER A 13 -15.64 12.38 7.77
C SER A 13 -15.37 11.90 9.20
N SER A 14 -14.92 12.81 10.06
CA SER A 14 -14.54 12.52 11.45
C SER A 14 -15.67 11.98 12.36
N GLY A 15 -16.93 12.07 11.92
CA GLY A 15 -18.09 11.54 12.64
C GLY A 15 -18.51 10.12 12.23
N THR A 16 -17.74 9.43 11.40
CA THR A 16 -18.06 8.08 10.90
C THR A 16 -17.29 6.99 11.64
N THR A 17 -17.86 5.80 11.77
CA THR A 17 -17.16 4.63 12.32
C THR A 17 -15.88 4.32 11.52
N THR A 18 -15.95 4.41 10.19
CA THR A 18 -14.78 4.24 9.30
C THR A 18 -13.64 5.20 9.62
N TYR A 19 -13.92 6.44 10.02
CA TYR A 19 -12.89 7.37 10.46
C TYR A 19 -12.21 6.89 11.74
N GLN A 20 -12.99 6.44 12.73
CA GLN A 20 -12.45 5.99 14.01
C GLN A 20 -11.59 4.72 13.82
N GLU A 21 -12.10 3.74 13.07
CA GLU A 21 -11.37 2.50 12.75
C GLU A 21 -10.07 2.80 12.00
N LEU A 22 -10.11 3.64 10.96
CA LEU A 22 -8.90 3.99 10.23
C LEU A 22 -7.93 4.80 11.06
N LEU A 23 -8.41 5.74 11.88
CA LEU A 23 -7.52 6.53 12.73
C LEU A 23 -6.76 5.62 13.70
N GLU A 24 -7.45 4.66 14.33
CA GLU A 24 -6.81 3.67 15.23
C GLU A 24 -5.79 2.81 14.48
N ILE A 25 -6.13 2.32 13.29
CA ILE A 25 -5.20 1.57 12.45
C ILE A 25 -3.96 2.42 12.14
N LEU A 26 -4.14 3.66 11.68
CA LEU A 26 -3.04 4.56 11.33
C LEU A 26 -2.16 4.88 12.54
N GLU A 27 -2.76 5.06 13.73
CA GLU A 27 -2.02 5.30 14.97
C GLU A 27 -1.24 4.05 15.44
N SER A 28 -1.74 2.84 15.16
CA SER A 28 -1.07 1.59 15.53
C SER A 28 0.29 1.40 14.85
N TYR A 29 0.52 2.05 13.70
CA TYR A 29 1.80 2.03 12.98
C TYR A 29 2.86 2.98 13.58
N GLY A 30 2.50 3.82 14.56
CA GLY A 30 3.40 4.78 15.20
C GLY A 30 4.04 5.72 14.18
N ASP A 31 5.37 5.79 14.17
CA ASP A 31 6.14 6.64 13.25
C ASP A 31 6.16 6.10 11.80
N ASN A 32 5.75 4.86 11.56
CA ASN A 32 5.77 4.25 10.23
C ASN A 32 4.53 4.65 9.40
N GLN A 33 4.58 5.82 8.78
CA GLN A 33 3.49 6.37 7.98
C GLN A 33 3.59 6.00 6.49
N TRP A 34 3.71 4.71 6.17
CA TRP A 34 3.94 4.24 4.80
C TRP A 34 2.87 4.68 3.79
N TRP A 35 1.64 4.96 4.22
CA TRP A 35 0.56 5.48 3.36
C TRP A 35 0.82 6.91 2.87
N LEU A 36 1.78 7.61 3.48
CA LEU A 36 2.27 8.93 3.07
C LEU A 36 3.48 8.87 2.13
N SER A 37 4.03 7.68 1.86
CA SER A 37 5.20 7.54 0.98
C SER A 37 4.89 8.12 -0.40
N ASP A 38 5.83 8.86 -0.98
CA ASP A 38 5.73 9.36 -2.36
C ASP A 38 5.81 8.21 -3.38
N ASP A 39 6.49 7.11 -3.02
CA ASP A 39 6.64 5.96 -3.89
C ASP A 39 5.37 5.07 -3.89
N PRO A 40 4.67 4.93 -5.04
CA PRO A 40 3.51 4.05 -5.15
C PRO A 40 3.83 2.59 -4.86
N ARG A 41 5.05 2.13 -5.15
CA ARG A 41 5.45 0.73 -4.92
C ARG A 41 5.52 0.43 -3.42
N THR A 42 6.09 1.36 -2.64
CA THR A 42 6.09 1.31 -1.17
C THR A 42 4.66 1.22 -0.63
N ARG A 43 3.77 2.09 -1.09
CA ARG A 43 2.37 2.10 -0.64
C ARG A 43 1.66 0.79 -0.96
N ALA A 44 1.83 0.28 -2.18
CA ALA A 44 1.25 -1.01 -2.59
C ALA A 44 1.75 -2.15 -1.72
N TYR A 45 3.08 -2.27 -1.55
CA TYR A 45 3.70 -3.33 -0.78
C TYR A 45 3.16 -3.40 0.65
N TYR A 46 3.20 -2.28 1.38
CA TYR A 46 2.72 -2.25 2.76
C TYR A 46 1.21 -2.40 2.85
N GLN A 47 0.43 -1.85 1.91
CA GLN A 47 -1.00 -2.09 1.87
C GLN A 47 -1.32 -3.56 1.63
N THR A 48 -0.56 -4.30 0.82
CA THR A 48 -0.76 -5.74 0.58
C THR A 48 -0.42 -6.61 1.81
N LEU A 49 0.56 -6.19 2.61
CA LEU A 49 0.94 -6.91 3.84
C LEU A 49 0.01 -6.61 5.02
N ASP A 50 -0.53 -5.39 5.06
CA ASP A 50 -1.48 -4.96 6.08
C ASP A 50 -2.76 -5.84 6.07
N GLN A 51 -3.10 -6.44 7.21
CA GLN A 51 -4.32 -7.26 7.31
C GLN A 51 -5.52 -6.48 7.86
N SER A 52 -5.35 -5.18 8.10
CA SER A 52 -6.40 -4.34 8.65
C SER A 52 -7.59 -4.20 7.69
N SER A 53 -8.77 -4.01 8.28
CA SER A 53 -9.99 -3.64 7.59
C SER A 53 -10.62 -2.49 8.35
N PRO A 54 -10.97 -1.38 7.68
CA PRO A 54 -10.94 -1.16 6.23
C PRO A 54 -9.53 -0.84 5.69
N PHE A 55 -9.35 -0.84 4.35
CA PHE A 55 -8.08 -0.44 3.72
C PHE A 55 -7.74 1.01 3.99
N ILE A 56 -6.47 1.28 4.29
CA ILE A 56 -5.92 2.61 4.49
C ILE A 56 -5.89 3.42 3.19
N LEU A 57 -5.49 2.77 2.09
CA LEU A 57 -5.50 3.37 0.76
C LEU A 57 -6.88 3.22 0.12
N PRO A 58 -7.41 4.27 -0.55
CA PRO A 58 -8.57 4.12 -1.40
C PRO A 58 -8.34 3.03 -2.46
N TYR A 59 -9.36 2.23 -2.73
CA TYR A 59 -9.27 1.07 -3.63
C TYR A 59 -8.61 1.39 -4.99
N LYS A 60 -9.03 2.49 -5.64
CA LYS A 60 -8.47 2.91 -6.93
C LYS A 60 -6.98 3.24 -6.85
N GLN A 61 -6.56 3.87 -5.76
CA GLN A 61 -5.16 4.20 -5.52
C GLN A 61 -4.36 2.92 -5.29
N TYR A 62 -4.83 2.03 -4.43
CA TYR A 62 -4.16 0.76 -4.18
C TYR A 62 -4.01 -0.09 -5.46
N MET A 63 -5.06 -0.22 -6.27
CA MET A 63 -5.00 -0.96 -7.54
C MET A 63 -3.95 -0.37 -8.50
N SER A 64 -3.92 0.97 -8.64
CA SER A 64 -2.93 1.65 -9.48
C SER A 64 -1.51 1.46 -8.96
N ASP A 65 -1.31 1.63 -7.65
CA ASP A 65 -0.02 1.48 -6.99
C ASP A 65 0.49 0.03 -7.13
N LEU A 66 -0.40 -0.96 -6.98
CA LEU A 66 -0.08 -2.38 -7.10
C LEU A 66 0.28 -2.80 -8.54
N THR A 67 -0.41 -2.25 -9.55
CA THR A 67 -0.03 -2.44 -10.96
C THR A 67 1.37 -1.90 -11.25
N LEU A 68 1.78 -0.80 -10.62
CA LEU A 68 3.13 -0.25 -10.76
C LEU A 68 4.19 -1.11 -10.06
N LEU A 69 3.86 -1.73 -8.92
CA LEU A 69 4.75 -2.64 -8.22
C LEU A 69 4.95 -3.95 -9.01
N LEU A 70 3.86 -4.55 -9.49
CA LEU A 70 3.90 -5.86 -10.15
C LEU A 70 4.29 -5.78 -11.63
N GLY A 71 4.27 -4.60 -12.25
CA GLY A 71 4.54 -4.42 -13.67
C GLY A 71 3.49 -5.06 -14.59
N ARG A 72 2.32 -5.39 -14.06
CA ARG A 72 1.19 -5.99 -14.79
C ARG A 72 -0.15 -5.42 -14.32
N GLU A 73 -1.16 -5.57 -15.15
CA GLU A 73 -2.54 -5.26 -14.76
C GLU A 73 -2.97 -6.16 -13.60
N VAL A 74 -3.57 -5.55 -12.58
CA VAL A 74 -4.15 -6.25 -11.43
C VAL A 74 -5.65 -6.27 -11.60
N GLN A 75 -6.26 -7.45 -11.51
CA GLN A 75 -7.69 -7.61 -11.62
C GLN A 75 -8.39 -7.36 -10.28
N LEU A 76 -9.62 -6.85 -10.35
CA LEU A 76 -10.39 -6.48 -9.15
C LEU A 76 -10.58 -7.64 -8.16
N TYR A 77 -10.69 -8.87 -8.68
CA TYR A 77 -10.88 -10.06 -7.87
C TYR A 77 -9.63 -10.43 -7.06
N GLU A 78 -8.43 -10.05 -7.50
CA GLU A 78 -7.18 -10.31 -6.78
C GLU A 78 -7.09 -9.47 -5.50
N ILE A 79 -7.72 -8.29 -5.51
CA ILE A 79 -7.68 -7.32 -4.39
C ILE A 79 -8.75 -7.63 -3.32
N ARG A 80 -9.80 -8.40 -3.64
CA ARG A 80 -10.82 -8.76 -2.64
C ARG A 80 -10.15 -9.51 -1.47
N MET A 81 -10.57 -9.21 -0.24
CA MET A 81 -9.89 -9.65 1.00
C MET A 81 -9.50 -11.13 1.05
N SER A 82 -10.30 -12.03 0.48
CA SER A 82 -10.01 -13.47 0.42
C SER A 82 -8.80 -13.85 -0.45
N ASN A 83 -8.37 -12.97 -1.36
CA ASN A 83 -7.30 -13.23 -2.34
C ASN A 83 -6.04 -12.40 -2.10
N LYS A 84 -6.05 -11.47 -1.13
CA LYS A 84 -4.90 -10.62 -0.80
C LYS A 84 -3.69 -11.44 -0.34
N GLU A 85 -3.94 -12.56 0.34
CA GLU A 85 -2.87 -13.50 0.73
C GLU A 85 -2.19 -14.15 -0.46
N MET A 86 -2.89 -14.31 -1.59
CA MET A 86 -2.30 -14.84 -2.82
C MET A 86 -1.37 -13.83 -3.49
N LEU A 87 -1.58 -12.53 -3.26
CA LEU A 87 -0.72 -11.46 -3.78
C LEU A 87 0.57 -11.29 -2.98
N LYS A 88 0.58 -11.68 -1.69
CA LYS A 88 1.75 -11.55 -0.80
C LYS A 88 3.07 -12.04 -1.43
N PRO A 89 3.19 -13.29 -1.92
CA PRO A 89 4.46 -13.77 -2.48
C PRO A 89 4.89 -12.97 -3.71
N GLU A 90 3.94 -12.54 -4.53
CA GLU A 90 4.23 -11.78 -5.75
C GLU A 90 4.71 -10.37 -5.43
N VAL A 91 4.07 -9.68 -4.46
CA VAL A 91 4.53 -8.35 -4.04
C VAL A 91 5.84 -8.40 -3.28
N GLU A 92 6.11 -9.47 -2.51
CA GLU A 92 7.39 -9.67 -1.84
C GLU A 92 8.51 -9.91 -2.84
N GLN A 93 8.25 -10.72 -3.87
CA GLN A 93 9.20 -10.93 -4.96
C GLN A 93 9.44 -9.63 -5.73
N ALA A 94 8.39 -8.94 -6.18
CA ALA A 94 8.52 -7.69 -6.94
C ALA A 94 9.21 -6.59 -6.14
N TRP A 95 8.99 -6.53 -4.82
CA TRP A 95 9.68 -5.61 -3.93
C TRP A 95 11.16 -5.96 -3.75
N GLY A 96 11.48 -7.26 -3.61
CA GLY A 96 12.84 -7.76 -3.59
C GLY A 96 13.59 -7.47 -4.90
N ASP A 97 12.97 -7.79 -6.03
CA ASP A 97 13.50 -7.54 -7.38
C ASP A 97 13.66 -6.04 -7.63
N GLY A 98 12.68 -5.22 -7.23
CA GLY A 98 12.76 -3.75 -7.33
C GLY A 98 13.90 -3.14 -6.52
N LYS A 99 14.31 -3.75 -5.40
CA LYS A 99 15.53 -3.39 -4.65
C LYS A 99 16.81 -3.91 -5.30
N LEU A 100 16.72 -4.97 -6.11
CA LEU A 100 17.86 -5.49 -6.90
C LEU A 100 18.06 -4.71 -8.20
N VAL A 101 17.01 -4.07 -8.75
CA VAL A 101 17.12 -3.25 -9.98
C VAL A 101 17.67 -1.84 -9.70
N GLU A 102 17.90 -1.45 -8.44
CA GLU A 102 18.70 -0.27 -8.11
C GLU A 102 20.22 -0.46 -8.29
N ASP A 103 20.71 -1.65 -8.70
CA ASP A 103 22.03 -1.74 -9.35
C ASP A 103 22.22 -3.00 -10.21
N PRO A 104 22.15 -2.86 -11.56
CA PRO A 104 22.95 -3.73 -12.41
C PRO A 104 23.67 -2.93 -13.49
N ALA A 105 24.72 -2.18 -13.11
CA ALA A 105 25.93 -1.84 -13.89
C ALA A 105 26.54 -0.57 -13.27
N VAL A 106 27.80 -0.53 -12.83
CA VAL A 106 29.03 -0.52 -13.66
C VAL A 106 30.19 -1.06 -12.80
N HIS A 107 30.85 -2.18 -13.09
CA HIS A 107 31.98 -2.26 -14.03
C HIS A 107 32.33 -3.72 -14.33
N ASN A 108 32.13 -4.14 -15.58
CA ASN A 108 33.00 -5.10 -16.25
C ASN A 108 33.97 -4.29 -17.11
N HIS A 109 35.26 -4.30 -16.76
CA HIS A 109 36.40 -4.58 -17.65
C HIS A 109 37.73 -4.41 -16.90
#